data_AF-A0A2E6HB11-F1
#
_entry.id   AF-A0A2E6HB11-F1
#
_cell.length_a   1.000
_cell.length_b   1.000
_cell.length_c   1.000
_cell.angle_alpha   90.00
_cell.angle_beta   90.00
_cell.angle_gamma   90.00
#
_symmetry.space_group_name_H-M   'P 1'
#
loop_
_entity.id
_entity.type
_entity.pdbx_description
1 polymer ?
#
loop_
_entity_poly.entity_id
_entity_poly.type
_entity_poly.pdbx_seq_one_letter_code
_entity_poly.pdbx_strand_id
1 'polypeptide(L)'
;MNLLKSTVVILAAFLSLNVLANDWNLGCRNSHDISWAAHDLDRAAQHFHRVVHRISGYSHLSSDAHRLASEARHLHRLADRGSRSCGHLRADFASVSNAFRHLRVEFRHAHDSHHNHHVIHDWRELQMSFRQLRMAMRRGHGGGHGGGHGGGHH
;
A
#
# COMPACT_ATOMS: atom_id res chain seq x y z
N MET A 1 3.13 23.46 -55.90
CA MET A 1 2.29 22.48 -55.17
C MET A 1 3.04 21.82 -53.99
N ASN A 2 3.71 22.59 -53.11
CA ASN A 2 4.52 22.01 -52.02
C ASN A 2 4.22 22.57 -50.62
N LEU A 3 3.23 23.46 -50.46
CA LEU A 3 2.93 24.10 -49.16
C LEU A 3 1.94 23.31 -48.29
N LEU A 4 1.27 22.28 -48.83
CA LEU A 4 0.30 21.45 -48.11
C LEU A 4 0.91 20.24 -47.37
N LYS A 5 2.17 19.88 -47.65
CA LYS A 5 2.84 18.75 -46.99
C LYS A 5 3.47 19.13 -45.63
N SER A 6 3.86 20.38 -45.45
CA SER A 6 4.57 20.82 -44.23
C SER A 6 3.67 21.06 -43.02
N THR A 7 2.40 21.40 -43.22
CA THR A 7 1.45 21.64 -42.12
C THR A 7 0.99 20.34 -41.45
N VAL A 8 0.91 19.24 -42.20
CA VAL A 8 0.50 17.93 -41.66
C VAL A 8 1.57 17.32 -40.74
N VAL A 9 2.86 17.54 -41.05
CA VAL A 9 3.97 17.02 -40.23
C VAL A 9 4.06 17.75 -38.87
N ILE A 10 3.75 19.04 -38.84
CA ILE A 10 3.76 19.83 -37.60
C ILE A 10 2.60 19.45 -36.68
N LEU A 11 1.42 19.13 -37.24
CA LEU A 11 0.27 18.64 -36.46
C LEU A 11 0.51 17.23 -35.88
N ALA A 12 1.21 16.34 -36.59
CA ALA A 12 1.56 15.01 -36.08
C ALA A 12 2.59 15.06 -34.93
N ALA A 13 3.53 16.02 -34.97
CA ALA A 13 4.50 16.21 -33.89
C ALA A 13 3.84 16.77 -32.62
N PHE A 14 2.85 17.66 -32.74
CA PHE A 14 2.08 18.18 -31.59
C PHE A 14 1.12 17.15 -30.97
N LEU A 15 0.59 16.22 -31.77
CA LEU A 15 -0.19 15.08 -31.25
C LEU A 15 0.68 14.08 -30.47
N SER A 16 1.98 14.01 -30.75
CA SER A 16 2.91 13.11 -30.06
C SER A 16 3.40 13.65 -28.71
N LEU A 17 3.47 14.99 -28.54
CA LEU A 17 3.82 15.64 -27.27
C LEU A 17 2.69 15.58 -26.23
N ASN A 18 1.43 15.49 -26.66
CA ASN A 18 0.29 15.34 -25.75
C ASN A 18 0.12 13.90 -25.23
N VAL A 19 0.65 12.89 -25.92
CA VAL A 19 0.62 11.50 -25.43
C VAL A 19 1.65 11.27 -24.30
N LEU A 20 2.75 12.02 -24.27
CA LEU A 20 3.76 11.96 -23.20
C LEU A 20 3.42 12.82 -21.97
N ALA A 21 2.56 13.83 -22.12
CA ALA A 21 2.13 14.69 -21.00
C ALA A 21 0.93 14.13 -20.21
N ASN A 22 0.17 13.18 -20.78
CA ASN A 22 -1.04 12.66 -20.14
C ASN A 22 -0.82 11.47 -19.19
N ASP A 23 0.38 10.87 -19.15
CA ASP A 23 0.69 9.77 -18.22
C ASP A 23 1.09 10.26 -16.81
N TRP A 24 1.34 11.58 -16.68
CA TRP A 24 1.71 12.21 -15.41
C TRP A 24 0.51 12.52 -14.50
N ASN A 25 -0.71 12.29 -15.00
CA ASN A 25 -1.95 12.66 -14.33
C ASN A 25 -2.80 11.45 -13.88
N LEU A 26 -2.25 10.22 -13.98
CA LEU A 26 -2.85 9.00 -13.41
C LEU A 26 -2.33 8.73 -12.00
N GLY A 27 -2.16 9.79 -11.20
CA GLY A 27 -1.98 9.65 -9.77
C GLY A 27 -3.12 8.79 -9.21
N CYS A 28 -2.80 7.88 -8.29
CA CYS A 28 -3.84 7.14 -7.58
C CYS A 28 -4.78 8.16 -6.94
N ARG A 29 -6.06 8.14 -7.36
CA ARG A 29 -7.11 9.10 -6.95
C ARG A 29 -7.25 9.26 -5.44
N ASN A 30 -6.65 8.36 -4.66
CA ASN A 30 -6.62 8.33 -3.21
C ASN A 30 -5.22 8.02 -2.66
N SER A 31 -4.17 8.54 -3.30
CA SER A 31 -2.78 8.39 -2.85
C SER A 31 -2.58 8.79 -1.39
N HIS A 32 -3.32 9.80 -0.92
CA HIS A 32 -3.32 10.23 0.47
C HIS A 32 -3.82 9.12 1.43
N ASP A 33 -5.02 8.57 1.18
CA ASP A 33 -5.58 7.47 1.98
C ASP A 33 -4.66 6.24 1.98
N ILE A 34 -4.05 5.94 0.83
CA ILE A 34 -3.08 4.84 0.71
C ILE A 34 -1.83 5.13 1.54
N SER A 35 -1.30 6.36 1.48
CA SER A 35 -0.12 6.75 2.25
C SER A 35 -0.37 6.65 3.76
N TRP A 36 -1.48 7.19 4.25
CA TRP A 36 -1.86 7.08 5.66
C TRP A 36 -2.03 5.64 6.10
N ALA A 37 -2.79 4.83 5.35
CA ALA A 37 -2.99 3.43 5.72
C ALA A 37 -1.70 2.59 5.62
N ALA A 38 -0.80 2.93 4.68
CA ALA A 38 0.51 2.29 4.57
C ALA A 38 1.43 2.69 5.74
N HIS A 39 1.37 3.95 6.18
CA HIS A 39 2.07 4.44 7.36
C HIS A 39 1.61 3.69 8.62
N ASP A 40 0.31 3.54 8.81
CA ASP A 40 -0.26 2.83 9.96
C ASP A 40 0.14 1.34 9.95
N LEU A 41 0.16 0.71 8.77
CA LEU A 41 0.64 -0.65 8.64
C LEU A 41 2.14 -0.76 8.93
N ASP A 42 2.96 0.16 8.42
CA ASP A 42 4.41 0.22 8.67
C ASP A 42 4.69 0.31 10.18
N ARG A 43 4.02 1.23 10.88
CA ARG A 43 4.13 1.37 12.34
C ARG A 43 3.74 0.09 13.07
N ALA A 44 2.58 -0.48 12.76
CA ALA A 44 2.09 -1.70 13.39
C ALA A 44 3.02 -2.89 13.13
N ALA A 45 3.48 -3.06 11.88
CA ALA A 45 4.37 -4.16 11.50
C ALA A 45 5.73 -4.05 12.18
N GLN A 46 6.29 -2.84 12.27
CA GLN A 46 7.53 -2.62 13.01
C GLN A 46 7.37 -2.88 14.50
N HIS A 47 6.26 -2.47 15.11
CA HIS A 47 5.99 -2.73 16.52
C HIS A 47 5.86 -4.23 16.79
N PHE A 48 5.03 -4.91 16.00
CA PHE A 48 4.83 -6.34 16.09
C PHE A 48 6.14 -7.12 15.93
N HIS A 49 6.98 -6.78 14.94
CA HIS A 49 8.31 -7.37 14.78
C HIS A 49 9.15 -7.20 16.05
N ARG A 50 9.22 -6.01 16.65
CA ARG A 50 10.02 -5.80 17.87
C ARG A 50 9.54 -6.66 19.04
N VAL A 51 8.22 -6.76 19.22
CA VAL A 51 7.64 -7.55 20.32
C VAL A 51 7.89 -9.04 20.10
N VAL A 52 7.61 -9.54 18.89
CA VAL A 52 7.85 -10.94 18.52
C VAL A 52 9.33 -11.31 18.61
N HIS A 53 10.22 -10.45 18.12
CA HIS A 53 11.66 -10.70 18.15
C HIS A 53 12.18 -10.80 19.58
N ARG A 54 11.67 -9.96 20.49
CA ARG A 54 12.03 -10.02 21.91
C ARG A 54 11.61 -11.34 22.57
N ILE A 55 10.48 -11.90 22.16
CA ILE A 55 9.89 -13.09 22.79
C ILE A 55 10.42 -14.38 22.17
N SER A 56 10.55 -14.42 20.84
CA SER A 56 10.84 -15.63 20.08
C SER A 56 12.25 -15.65 19.46
N GLY A 57 13.03 -14.58 19.61
CA GLY A 57 14.37 -14.46 19.05
C GLY A 57 14.36 -14.52 17.52
N TYR A 58 15.29 -15.30 16.96
CA TYR A 58 15.43 -15.52 15.51
C TYR A 58 14.52 -16.66 14.99
N SER A 59 13.24 -16.61 15.35
CA SER A 59 12.25 -17.57 14.88
C SER A 59 11.77 -17.26 13.45
N HIS A 60 11.12 -18.23 12.79
CA HIS A 60 10.39 -18.01 11.53
C HIS A 60 9.35 -16.90 11.67
N LEU A 61 8.64 -16.84 12.81
CA LEU A 61 7.70 -15.77 13.10
C LEU A 61 8.37 -14.39 13.12
N SER A 62 9.53 -14.27 13.78
CA SER A 62 10.29 -13.02 13.80
C SER A 62 10.79 -12.63 12.41
N SER A 63 11.24 -13.61 11.62
CA SER A 63 11.71 -13.38 10.24
C SER A 63 10.57 -12.88 9.34
N ASP A 64 9.40 -13.50 9.41
CA ASP A 64 8.24 -13.07 8.62
C ASP A 64 7.67 -11.73 9.10
N ALA A 65 7.73 -11.44 10.41
CA ALA A 65 7.36 -10.15 10.95
C ALA A 65 8.32 -9.04 10.45
N HIS A 66 9.62 -9.34 10.43
CA HIS A 66 10.62 -8.45 9.86
C HIS A 66 10.39 -8.20 8.37
N ARG A 67 10.11 -9.26 7.61
CA ARG A 67 9.78 -9.16 6.18
C ARG A 67 8.58 -8.25 5.95
N LEU A 68 7.47 -8.49 6.66
CA LEU A 68 6.29 -7.63 6.53
C LEU A 68 6.60 -6.17 6.87
N ALA A 69 7.37 -5.91 7.93
CA ALA A 69 7.76 -4.55 8.29
C ALA A 69 8.60 -3.87 7.19
N SER A 70 9.50 -4.60 6.54
CA SER A 70 10.28 -4.07 5.41
C SER A 70 9.41 -3.74 4.21
N GLU A 71 8.51 -4.64 3.82
CA GLU A 71 7.58 -4.43 2.69
C GLU A 71 6.62 -3.27 2.97
N ALA A 72 6.06 -3.19 4.18
CA ALA A 72 5.14 -2.12 4.58
C ALA A 72 5.85 -0.75 4.55
N ARG A 73 7.09 -0.68 5.07
CA ARG A 73 7.92 0.54 5.01
C ARG A 73 8.23 0.94 3.58
N HIS A 74 8.50 -0.01 2.70
CA HIS A 74 8.76 0.28 1.29
C HIS A 74 7.53 0.91 0.62
N LEU A 75 6.36 0.27 0.77
CA LEU A 75 5.11 0.77 0.25
C LEU A 75 4.77 2.16 0.80
N HIS A 76 4.90 2.37 2.11
CA HIS A 76 4.69 3.68 2.75
C HIS A 76 5.59 4.75 2.11
N ARG A 77 6.88 4.50 1.93
CA ARG A 77 7.79 5.47 1.29
C ARG A 77 7.41 5.77 -0.15
N LEU A 78 6.94 4.79 -0.91
CA LEU A 78 6.46 5.04 -2.27
C LEU A 78 5.16 5.85 -2.28
N ALA A 79 4.23 5.52 -1.39
CA ALA A 79 2.96 6.23 -1.27
C ALA A 79 3.16 7.68 -0.81
N ASP A 80 4.03 7.92 0.17
CA ASP A 80 4.32 9.24 0.74
C ASP A 80 5.02 10.18 -0.25
N ARG A 81 5.94 9.64 -1.06
CA ARG A 81 6.60 10.41 -2.14
C ARG A 81 5.68 10.72 -3.31
N GLY A 82 4.42 10.29 -3.27
CA GLY A 82 3.47 10.44 -4.37
C GLY A 82 3.90 9.63 -5.59
N SER A 83 4.03 8.30 -5.41
CA SER A 83 4.42 7.38 -6.49
C SER A 83 3.73 7.72 -7.82
N ARG A 84 4.54 7.90 -8.86
CA ARG A 84 4.12 8.41 -10.19
C ARG A 84 3.17 7.46 -10.93
N SER A 85 3.00 6.23 -10.46
CA SER A 85 2.08 5.25 -11.05
C SER A 85 1.43 4.36 -10.01
N CYS A 86 0.10 4.23 -10.10
CA CYS A 86 -0.68 3.23 -9.35
C CYS A 86 -0.21 1.79 -9.58
N GLY A 87 0.42 1.51 -10.73
CA GLY A 87 0.94 0.17 -11.03
C GLY A 87 1.97 -0.29 -10.00
N HIS A 88 2.89 0.60 -9.62
CA HIS A 88 3.91 0.30 -8.61
C HIS A 88 3.30 0.10 -7.23
N LEU A 89 2.39 0.98 -6.81
CA LEU A 89 1.70 0.82 -5.51
C LEU A 89 0.93 -0.50 -5.42
N ARG A 90 0.36 -0.99 -6.53
CA ARG A 90 -0.32 -2.29 -6.58
C ARG A 90 0.64 -3.46 -6.49
N ALA A 91 1.76 -3.40 -7.20
CA ALA A 91 2.80 -4.43 -7.12
C ALA A 91 3.33 -4.56 -5.69
N ASP A 92 3.65 -3.43 -5.05
CA ASP A 92 4.11 -3.40 -3.67
C ASP A 92 3.04 -3.87 -2.69
N PHE A 93 1.79 -3.48 -2.89
CA PHE A 93 0.69 -3.98 -2.08
C PHE A 93 0.52 -5.51 -2.21
N ALA A 94 0.80 -6.09 -3.38
CA ALA A 94 0.80 -7.54 -3.56
C ALA A 94 1.94 -8.20 -2.76
N SER A 95 3.13 -7.60 -2.75
CA SER A 95 4.27 -8.05 -1.92
C SER A 95 3.93 -8.00 -0.43
N VAL A 96 3.37 -6.87 0.05
CA VAL A 96 2.88 -6.71 1.43
C VAL A 96 1.82 -7.76 1.76
N SER A 97 0.86 -7.99 0.86
CA SER A 97 -0.20 -8.99 1.05
C SER A 97 0.35 -10.40 1.14
N ASN A 98 1.38 -10.72 0.35
CA ASN A 98 2.06 -12.01 0.43
C ASN A 98 2.80 -12.16 1.76
N ALA A 99 3.60 -11.17 2.16
CA ALA A 99 4.32 -11.18 3.43
C ALA A 99 3.36 -11.33 4.63
N PHE A 100 2.23 -10.61 4.61
CA PHE A 100 1.21 -10.71 5.65
C PHE A 100 0.56 -12.11 5.70
N ARG A 101 0.35 -12.74 4.55
CA ARG A 101 -0.17 -14.11 4.46
C ARG A 101 0.80 -15.11 5.10
N HIS A 102 2.09 -15.01 4.77
CA HIS A 102 3.14 -15.85 5.38
C HIS A 102 3.18 -15.66 6.90
N LEU A 103 3.25 -14.40 7.35
CA LEU A 103 3.25 -14.07 8.77
C LEU A 103 2.03 -14.63 9.51
N ARG A 104 0.84 -14.58 8.90
CA ARG A 104 -0.39 -15.13 9.50
C ARG A 104 -0.32 -16.65 9.68
N VAL A 105 0.32 -17.37 8.75
CA VAL A 105 0.52 -18.81 8.88
C VAL A 105 1.46 -19.08 10.06
N GLU A 106 2.61 -18.41 10.11
CA GLU A 106 3.57 -18.56 11.21
C GLU A 106 2.97 -18.20 12.55
N PHE A 107 2.21 -17.10 12.62
CA PHE A 107 1.56 -16.67 13.86
C PHE A 107 0.60 -17.73 14.40
N ARG A 108 -0.21 -18.33 13.54
CA ARG A 108 -1.13 -19.40 13.91
C ARG A 108 -0.42 -20.62 14.50
N HIS A 109 0.83 -20.88 14.11
CA HIS A 109 1.62 -22.01 14.61
C HIS A 109 2.49 -21.65 15.84
N ALA A 110 2.60 -20.37 16.20
CA ALA A 110 3.40 -19.90 17.32
C ALA A 110 2.65 -19.99 18.66
N HIS A 111 2.60 -21.19 19.23
CA HIS A 111 1.90 -21.47 20.49
C HIS A 111 2.33 -20.55 21.65
N ASP A 112 3.63 -20.27 21.81
CA ASP A 112 4.12 -19.40 22.90
C ASP A 112 3.68 -17.94 22.73
N SER A 113 3.54 -17.50 21.48
CA SER A 113 3.11 -16.14 21.15
C SER A 113 1.64 -15.89 21.51
N HIS A 114 0.82 -16.94 21.54
CA HIS A 114 -0.60 -16.82 21.89
C HIS A 114 -0.88 -16.57 23.37
N HIS A 115 0.06 -16.90 24.25
CA HIS A 115 -0.08 -16.71 25.70
C HIS A 115 0.33 -15.30 26.13
N ASN A 116 0.98 -14.53 25.24
CA ASN A 116 1.40 -13.17 25.53
C ASN A 116 0.33 -12.15 25.06
N HIS A 117 -0.29 -11.46 26.01
CA HIS A 117 -1.35 -10.50 25.72
C HIS A 117 -0.90 -9.32 24.85
N HIS A 118 0.36 -8.87 24.96
CA HIS A 118 0.90 -7.81 24.11
C HIS A 118 1.02 -8.29 22.65
N VAL A 119 1.47 -9.52 22.45
CA VAL A 119 1.60 -10.11 21.11
C VAL A 119 0.22 -10.25 20.45
N ILE A 120 -0.78 -10.70 21.20
CA ILE A 120 -2.16 -10.81 20.70
C ILE A 120 -2.74 -9.43 20.39
N HIS A 121 -2.51 -8.44 21.24
CA HIS A 121 -2.95 -7.07 21.01
C HIS A 121 -2.33 -6.50 19.71
N ASP A 122 -1.01 -6.58 19.59
CA ASP A 122 -0.29 -6.07 18.42
C ASP A 122 -0.64 -6.81 17.14
N TRP A 123 -0.91 -8.12 17.24
CA TRP A 123 -1.42 -8.91 16.12
C TRP A 123 -2.77 -8.39 15.63
N ARG A 124 -3.69 -8.05 16.54
CA ARG A 124 -4.99 -7.47 16.18
C ARG A 124 -4.82 -6.10 15.53
N GLU A 125 -3.96 -5.25 16.08
CA GLU A 125 -3.63 -3.94 15.52
C GLU A 125 -3.08 -4.09 14.09
N LEU A 126 -2.12 -4.99 13.90
CA LEU A 126 -1.55 -5.31 12.59
C LEU A 126 -2.62 -5.79 11.58
N GLN A 127 -3.54 -6.65 12.01
CA GLN A 127 -4.67 -7.10 11.18
C GLN A 127 -5.65 -5.96 10.81
N MET A 128 -5.85 -5.00 11.70
CA MET A 128 -6.70 -3.84 11.45
C MET A 128 -6.02 -2.90 10.44
N SER A 129 -4.76 -2.53 10.64
CA SER A 129 -4.01 -1.66 9.73
C SER A 129 -3.89 -2.28 8.33
N PHE A 130 -3.63 -3.60 8.23
CA PHE A 130 -3.61 -4.28 6.94
C PHE A 130 -4.98 -4.23 6.24
N ARG A 131 -6.08 -4.38 6.98
CA ARG A 131 -7.43 -4.24 6.44
C ARG A 131 -7.69 -2.83 5.92
N GLN A 132 -7.28 -1.80 6.67
CA GLN A 132 -7.43 -0.41 6.26
C GLN A 132 -6.66 -0.11 4.97
N LEU A 133 -5.40 -0.55 4.87
CA LEU A 133 -4.62 -0.43 3.65
C LEU A 133 -5.28 -1.13 2.47
N ARG A 134 -5.78 -2.36 2.66
CA ARG A 134 -6.51 -3.08 1.61
C ARG A 134 -7.76 -2.33 1.15
N MET A 135 -8.48 -1.68 2.06
CA MET A 135 -9.64 -0.86 1.71
C MET A 135 -9.23 0.40 0.93
N ALA A 136 -8.15 1.06 1.33
CA ALA A 136 -7.59 2.20 0.59
C ALA A 136 -7.18 1.77 -0.82
N MET A 137 -6.44 0.68 -0.98
CA MET A 137 -6.04 0.17 -2.31
C MET A 137 -7.23 -0.18 -3.21
N ARG A 138 -8.34 -0.70 -2.65
CA ARG A 138 -9.57 -0.99 -3.41
C ARG A 138 -10.34 0.27 -3.80
N ARG A 139 -10.45 1.25 -2.90
CA ARG A 139 -11.10 2.54 -3.17
C ARG A 139 -10.38 3.32 -4.27
N GLY A 140 -9.06 3.16 -4.39
CA GLY A 140 -8.26 3.76 -5.46
C GLY A 140 -8.53 3.19 -6.85
N HIS A 141 -9.25 2.07 -6.93
CA HIS A 141 -9.56 1.37 -8.17
C HIS A 141 -11.01 1.59 -8.64
N GLY A 142 -11.95 1.82 -7.70
CA GLY A 142 -13.37 2.02 -8.00
C GLY A 142 -13.71 3.48 -8.24
N GLY A 143 -13.75 3.91 -9.50
CA GLY A 143 -14.49 5.11 -9.86
C GLY A 143 -16.00 4.85 -9.74
N GLY A 144 -16.66 5.57 -8.84
CA GLY A 144 -18.11 5.81 -8.87
C GLY A 144 -19.01 4.78 -8.16
N HIS A 145 -19.41 5.09 -6.93
CA HIS A 145 -20.83 5.13 -6.56
C HIS A 145 -21.00 5.98 -5.30
N GLY A 146 -22.00 6.87 -5.33
CA GLY A 146 -22.14 8.00 -4.45
C GLY A 146 -22.70 7.72 -3.05
N GLY A 147 -22.62 8.78 -2.24
CA GLY A 147 -23.69 9.17 -1.34
C GLY A 147 -23.46 8.88 0.14
N GLY A 148 -23.51 9.94 0.95
CA GLY A 148 -23.91 9.82 2.35
C GLY A 148 -22.87 10.26 3.37
N HIS A 149 -22.44 11.52 3.32
CA HIS A 149 -21.94 12.21 4.49
C HIS A 149 -23.14 12.47 5.42
N GLY A 150 -23.15 11.83 6.59
CA GLY A 150 -24.02 12.17 7.73
C GLY A 150 -23.29 11.64 8.95
N GLY A 151 -22.59 12.43 9.76
CA GLY A 151 -22.98 13.76 10.23
C GLY A 151 -23.92 13.57 11.41
N GLY A 152 -23.36 13.38 12.60
CA GLY A 152 -24.13 13.14 13.82
C GLY A 152 -23.25 12.81 15.02
N HIS A 153 -22.47 13.80 15.45
CA HIS A 153 -22.08 13.90 16.86
C HIS A 153 -23.36 14.17 17.66
N HIS A 154 -23.60 13.40 18.72
CA HIS A 154 -24.05 13.85 20.05
C HIS A 154 -23.93 12.66 21.01
#